data_AF-A0A550CRR5-F1
#
_entry.id   AF-A0A550CRR5-F1
#
_cell.length_a   1.000
_cell.length_b   1.000
_cell.length_c   1.000
_cell.angle_alpha   90.00
_cell.angle_beta   90.00
_cell.angle_gamma   90.00
#
_symmetry.space_group_name_H-M   'P 1'
#
loop_
_entity.id
_entity.type
_entity.pdbx_description
1 polymer ?
#
loop_
_entity_poly.entity_id
_entity_poly.type
_entity_poly.pdbx_seq_one_letter_code
_entity_poly.pdbx_strand_id
1 'polypeptide(L)'
;MTSKYWLLKAEPDSRIVKGKDVKFSVDDFESVKTSPWEGVRNYEARNLLREVKVGDQVLFYHSNCKNPGIAGFAEISKEAYPDYTAWDPEHPYYDPKTKQDSPKWFMPDVTFVARAKHLVPLALLRNIASSGDADAAGVPYIGLEGVEAIKGMALITRGRLSVQRVEEDTWRIMRDLAEKGGWDEQAIGKKKAPAKRAAESVRGAAKDSAAGSATKRRRRGPG
;
A
#
# COMPACT_ATOMS: atom_id res chain seq x y z
N MET A 1 -21.67 16.74 9.89
CA MET A 1 -20.42 16.16 10.41
C MET A 1 -19.37 16.32 9.31
N THR A 2 -18.10 16.50 9.64
CA THR A 2 -17.03 16.50 8.63
C THR A 2 -16.78 15.06 8.17
N SER A 3 -16.85 14.79 6.86
CA SER A 3 -16.53 13.49 6.29
C SER A 3 -15.06 13.14 6.56
N LYS A 4 -14.77 11.86 6.82
CA LYS A 4 -13.39 11.36 6.87
C LYS A 4 -12.95 10.87 5.50
N TYR A 5 -11.64 10.73 5.33
CA TYR A 5 -11.02 10.30 4.09
C TYR A 5 -10.30 8.97 4.27
N TRP A 6 -10.42 8.10 3.27
CA TRP A 6 -9.87 6.75 3.29
C TRP A 6 -9.17 6.43 1.97
N LEU A 7 -8.30 5.42 1.96
CA LEU A 7 -7.77 4.80 0.75
C LEU A 7 -8.07 3.31 0.78
N LEU A 8 -8.74 2.84 -0.26
CA LEU A 8 -9.13 1.43 -0.45
C LEU A 8 -8.43 0.90 -1.71
N LYS A 9 -7.72 -0.22 -1.55
CA LYS A 9 -6.97 -0.87 -2.64
C LYS A 9 -7.80 -1.97 -3.31
N ALA A 10 -7.72 -2.03 -4.63
CA ALA A 10 -8.13 -3.17 -5.46
C ALA A 10 -7.05 -3.49 -6.50
N GLU A 11 -7.22 -4.56 -7.26
CA GLU A 11 -6.25 -4.99 -8.28
C GLU A 11 -6.90 -4.91 -9.67
N PRO A 12 -6.42 -4.04 -10.58
CA PRO A 12 -7.08 -3.81 -11.87
C PRO A 12 -6.73 -4.86 -12.95
N ASP A 13 -5.65 -5.61 -12.73
CA ASP A 13 -5.18 -6.67 -13.63
C ASP A 13 -5.71 -8.04 -13.15
N SER A 14 -5.89 -8.99 -14.07
CA SER A 14 -6.35 -10.34 -13.73
C SER A 14 -5.38 -11.06 -12.78
N ARG A 15 -5.90 -11.63 -11.69
CA ARG A 15 -5.13 -12.47 -10.76
C ARG A 15 -6.01 -13.55 -10.17
N ILE A 16 -5.64 -14.80 -10.41
CA ILE A 16 -6.40 -15.95 -9.91
C ILE A 16 -6.06 -16.23 -8.44
N VAL A 17 -7.09 -16.29 -7.59
CA VAL A 17 -7.03 -16.74 -6.19
C VAL A 17 -8.00 -17.91 -6.02
N LYS A 18 -7.50 -19.08 -5.61
CA LYS A 18 -8.29 -20.31 -5.46
C LYS A 18 -9.20 -20.64 -6.68
N GLY A 19 -8.74 -20.33 -7.90
CA GLY A 19 -9.50 -20.59 -9.13
C GLY A 19 -10.53 -19.54 -9.53
N LYS A 20 -10.68 -18.45 -8.77
CA LYS A 20 -11.53 -17.30 -9.11
C LYS A 20 -10.65 -16.08 -9.42
N ASP A 21 -10.99 -15.25 -10.40
CA ASP A 21 -10.30 -13.98 -10.65
C ASP A 21 -10.75 -12.94 -9.61
N VAL A 22 -9.83 -12.14 -9.09
CA VAL A 22 -10.10 -11.07 -8.12
C VAL A 22 -9.88 -9.66 -8.70
N LYS A 23 -9.81 -9.56 -10.03
CA LYS A 23 -9.78 -8.30 -10.78
C LYS A 23 -10.94 -7.37 -10.39
N PHE A 24 -10.62 -6.15 -10.01
CA PHE A 24 -11.55 -5.05 -9.88
C PHE A 24 -10.84 -3.72 -10.21
N SER A 25 -11.00 -3.26 -11.44
CA SER A 25 -10.42 -2.02 -11.98
C SER A 25 -11.35 -0.81 -11.78
N VAL A 26 -10.92 0.36 -12.25
CA VAL A 26 -11.78 1.57 -12.22
C VAL A 26 -12.89 1.50 -13.26
N ASP A 27 -12.67 0.81 -14.38
CA ASP A 27 -13.69 0.56 -15.40
C ASP A 27 -14.78 -0.36 -14.84
N ASP A 28 -14.39 -1.40 -14.11
CA ASP A 28 -15.32 -2.32 -13.44
C ASP A 28 -16.14 -1.55 -12.37
N PHE A 29 -15.48 -0.73 -11.53
CA PHE A 29 -16.16 0.04 -10.48
C PHE A 29 -17.10 1.11 -11.04
N GLU A 30 -16.65 1.86 -12.06
CA GLU A 30 -17.49 2.85 -12.75
C GLU A 30 -18.68 2.19 -13.46
N SER A 31 -18.57 0.95 -13.92
CA SER A 31 -19.67 0.18 -14.51
C SER A 31 -20.70 -0.24 -13.46
N VAL A 32 -20.28 -0.88 -12.36
CA VAL A 32 -21.21 -1.39 -11.33
C VAL A 32 -21.82 -0.31 -10.43
N LYS A 33 -21.22 0.89 -10.41
CA LYS A 33 -21.55 2.05 -9.56
C LYS A 33 -21.36 1.83 -8.06
N THR A 34 -21.96 0.80 -7.47
CA THR A 34 -21.85 0.47 -6.04
C THR A 34 -21.38 -0.96 -5.89
N SER A 35 -20.40 -1.20 -5.02
CA SER A 35 -19.84 -2.52 -4.75
C SER A 35 -19.64 -2.75 -3.25
N PRO A 36 -19.96 -3.95 -2.71
CA PRO A 36 -19.53 -4.35 -1.37
C PRO A 36 -18.01 -4.50 -1.35
N TRP A 37 -17.32 -3.89 -0.36
CA TRP A 37 -15.85 -3.93 -0.27
C TRP A 37 -15.34 -5.20 0.44
N GLU A 38 -15.64 -6.34 -0.18
CA GLU A 38 -15.41 -7.67 0.37
C GLU A 38 -13.91 -8.04 0.45
N GLY A 39 -13.61 -9.23 0.99
CA GLY A 39 -12.32 -9.88 0.78
C GLY A 39 -11.18 -9.36 1.65
N VAL A 40 -11.42 -8.34 2.48
CA VAL A 40 -10.43 -7.85 3.45
C VAL A 40 -10.23 -8.91 4.55
N ARG A 41 -9.04 -9.54 4.54
CA ARG A 41 -8.61 -10.57 5.50
C ARG A 41 -7.41 -10.15 6.37
N ASN A 42 -7.19 -8.84 6.51
CA ASN A 42 -6.22 -8.27 7.45
C ASN A 42 -6.98 -7.65 8.64
N TYR A 43 -6.62 -8.03 9.88
CA TYR A 43 -7.33 -7.62 11.09
C TYR A 43 -7.35 -6.10 11.33
N GLU A 44 -6.28 -5.39 10.95
CA GLU A 44 -6.19 -3.94 11.09
C GLU A 44 -7.00 -3.23 10.01
N ALA A 45 -6.85 -3.64 8.74
CA ALA A 45 -7.66 -3.12 7.64
C ALA A 45 -9.17 -3.29 7.92
N ARG A 46 -9.57 -4.44 8.47
CA ARG A 46 -10.93 -4.67 8.97
C ARG A 46 -11.34 -3.72 10.08
N ASN A 47 -10.46 -3.47 11.06
CA ASN A 47 -10.78 -2.52 12.14
C ASN A 47 -11.05 -1.13 11.58
N LEU A 48 -10.24 -0.68 10.61
CA LEU A 48 -10.45 0.58 9.90
C LEU A 48 -11.77 0.58 9.10
N LEU A 49 -12.13 -0.52 8.42
CA LEU A 49 -13.45 -0.63 7.78
C LEU A 49 -14.61 -0.49 8.77
N ARG A 50 -14.47 -0.96 10.02
CA ARG A 50 -15.52 -0.80 11.06
C ARG A 50 -15.65 0.63 11.60
N GLU A 51 -14.75 1.54 11.22
CA GLU A 51 -14.74 2.94 11.66
C GLU A 51 -15.31 3.91 10.61
N VAL A 52 -15.55 3.44 9.38
CA VAL A 52 -16.08 4.25 8.27
C VAL A 52 -17.54 4.62 8.50
N LYS A 53 -17.93 5.79 7.98
CA LYS A 53 -19.30 6.34 8.08
C LYS A 53 -19.85 6.70 6.71
N VAL A 54 -21.18 6.66 6.57
CA VAL A 54 -21.84 7.04 5.32
C VAL A 54 -21.50 8.49 4.97
N GLY A 55 -21.10 8.73 3.72
CA GLY A 55 -20.59 10.03 3.24
C GLY A 55 -19.10 10.27 3.50
N ASP A 56 -18.39 9.36 4.17
CA ASP A 56 -16.92 9.34 4.14
C ASP A 56 -16.42 9.10 2.71
N GLN A 57 -15.31 9.75 2.36
CA GLN A 57 -14.79 9.78 1.00
C GLN A 57 -13.59 8.83 0.85
N VAL A 58 -13.39 8.28 -0.36
CA VAL A 58 -12.47 7.17 -0.63
C VAL A 58 -11.61 7.47 -1.85
N LEU A 59 -10.29 7.38 -1.68
CA LEU A 59 -9.32 7.24 -2.77
C LEU A 59 -9.34 5.78 -3.25
N PHE A 60 -9.81 5.55 -4.47
CA PHE A 60 -9.78 4.23 -5.09
C PHE A 60 -8.41 3.99 -5.72
N TYR A 61 -7.68 3.00 -5.20
CA TYR A 61 -6.27 2.77 -5.53
C TYR A 61 -6.06 1.45 -6.27
N HIS A 62 -5.45 1.53 -7.44
CA HIS A 62 -4.95 0.39 -8.21
C HIS A 62 -3.66 -0.14 -7.62
N SER A 63 -3.69 -1.38 -7.14
CA SER A 63 -2.57 -2.10 -6.54
C SER A 63 -2.17 -3.32 -7.36
N ASN A 64 -0.96 -3.84 -7.10
CA ASN A 64 -0.42 -5.07 -7.71
C ASN A 64 -0.47 -5.16 -9.26
N CYS A 65 -0.46 -4.02 -9.93
CA CYS A 65 -0.47 -3.89 -11.39
C CYS A 65 0.82 -3.23 -11.90
N LYS A 66 0.95 -3.14 -13.22
CA LYS A 66 2.10 -2.45 -13.87
C LYS A 66 2.20 -0.97 -13.48
N ASN A 67 1.07 -0.28 -13.39
CA ASN A 67 0.96 1.16 -13.15
C ASN A 67 0.14 1.45 -11.88
N PRO A 68 0.66 1.17 -10.67
CA PRO A 68 -0.10 1.32 -9.43
C PRO A 68 -0.25 2.80 -9.06
N GLY A 69 -1.44 3.20 -8.63
CA GLY A 69 -1.78 4.61 -8.39
C GLY A 69 -3.23 4.84 -7.98
N ILE A 70 -3.59 6.10 -7.70
CA ILE A 70 -4.97 6.50 -7.41
C ILE A 70 -5.70 6.69 -8.74
N ALA A 71 -6.70 5.85 -8.99
CA ALA A 71 -7.42 5.77 -10.27
C ALA A 71 -8.80 6.45 -10.22
N GLY A 72 -9.33 6.72 -9.03
CA GLY A 72 -10.62 7.40 -8.88
C GLY A 72 -10.98 7.74 -7.45
N PHE A 73 -12.20 8.24 -7.31
CA PHE A 73 -12.82 8.71 -6.08
C PHE A 73 -14.16 8.01 -5.91
N ALA A 74 -14.48 7.70 -4.67
CA ALA A 74 -15.71 7.02 -4.27
C ALA A 74 -16.15 7.53 -2.90
N GLU A 75 -17.33 7.12 -2.45
CA GLU A 75 -17.82 7.38 -1.09
C GLU A 75 -18.38 6.12 -0.44
N ILE A 76 -18.44 6.11 0.89
CA ILE A 76 -19.11 5.07 1.66
C ILE A 76 -20.63 5.31 1.58
N SER A 77 -21.35 4.41 0.93
CA SER A 77 -22.82 4.44 0.85
C SER A 77 -23.50 3.59 1.94
N LYS A 78 -22.76 2.72 2.61
CA LYS A 78 -23.23 1.95 3.78
C LYS A 78 -22.10 1.65 4.75
N GLU A 79 -22.36 1.84 6.05
CA GLU A 79 -21.41 1.44 7.10
C GLU A 79 -21.09 -0.06 7.07
N ALA A 80 -19.95 -0.44 7.66
CA ALA A 80 -19.50 -1.83 7.60
C ALA A 80 -20.41 -2.82 8.31
N TYR A 81 -20.78 -3.86 7.57
CA TYR A 81 -21.59 -5.00 8.01
C TYR A 81 -20.79 -6.30 7.84
N PRO A 82 -21.24 -7.45 8.38
CA PRO A 82 -20.51 -8.72 8.25
C PRO A 82 -20.26 -9.09 6.79
N ASP A 83 -19.00 -9.40 6.46
CA ASP A 83 -18.63 -9.86 5.13
C ASP A 83 -19.12 -11.31 4.93
N TYR A 84 -20.18 -11.46 4.14
CA TYR A 84 -20.81 -12.75 3.88
C TYR A 84 -19.98 -13.65 2.96
N THR A 85 -19.04 -13.10 2.16
CA THR A 85 -18.18 -13.91 1.28
C THR A 85 -17.19 -14.76 2.09
N ALA A 86 -16.95 -14.37 3.36
CA ALA A 86 -16.14 -15.15 4.28
C ALA A 86 -16.76 -16.51 4.66
N TRP A 87 -18.07 -16.72 4.47
CA TRP A 87 -18.77 -17.98 4.75
C TRP A 87 -19.01 -18.85 3.51
N ASP A 88 -18.80 -18.33 2.30
CA ASP A 88 -18.96 -19.08 1.05
C ASP A 88 -17.70 -19.90 0.75
N PRO A 89 -17.77 -21.26 0.73
CA PRO A 89 -16.61 -22.11 0.46
C PRO A 89 -16.01 -21.97 -0.94
N GLU A 90 -16.79 -21.49 -1.92
CA GLU A 90 -16.29 -21.24 -3.28
C GLU A 90 -15.57 -19.89 -3.41
N HIS A 91 -15.69 -19.01 -2.41
CA HIS A 91 -15.12 -17.67 -2.49
C HIS A 91 -13.59 -17.70 -2.30
N PRO A 92 -12.81 -16.92 -3.09
CA PRO A 92 -11.36 -16.79 -2.92
C PRO A 92 -10.97 -16.46 -1.48
N TYR A 93 -11.82 -15.70 -0.77
CA TYR A 93 -11.59 -15.24 0.59
C TYR A 93 -12.42 -15.95 1.68
N TYR A 94 -12.89 -17.18 1.42
CA TYR A 94 -13.47 -18.07 2.44
C TYR A 94 -12.57 -18.21 3.68
N ASP A 95 -13.15 -18.09 4.88
CA ASP A 95 -12.51 -18.40 6.17
C ASP A 95 -13.41 -19.37 6.98
N PRO A 96 -13.10 -20.69 7.02
CA PRO A 96 -13.90 -21.69 7.75
C PRO A 96 -13.93 -21.48 9.27
N LYS A 97 -13.18 -20.50 9.80
CA LYS A 97 -13.11 -20.18 11.24
C LYS A 97 -13.94 -18.96 11.61
N THR A 98 -14.56 -18.24 10.67
CA THR A 98 -15.54 -17.17 10.98
C THR A 98 -16.93 -17.78 11.16
N LYS A 99 -17.76 -17.20 12.03
CA LYS A 99 -19.14 -17.67 12.27
C LYS A 99 -20.14 -16.54 12.03
N GLN A 100 -21.40 -16.87 11.82
CA GLN A 100 -22.46 -15.87 11.61
C GLN A 100 -22.88 -15.15 12.90
N ASP A 101 -22.84 -15.84 14.04
CA ASP A 101 -23.08 -15.28 15.38
C ASP A 101 -21.92 -14.42 15.89
N SER A 102 -20.70 -14.65 15.38
CA SER A 102 -19.48 -13.92 15.73
C SER A 102 -18.61 -13.67 14.50
N PRO A 103 -19.01 -12.73 13.62
CA PRO A 103 -18.32 -12.46 12.37
C PRO A 103 -16.93 -11.87 12.61
N LYS A 104 -15.92 -12.47 11.98
CA LYS A 104 -14.55 -11.96 12.02
C LYS A 104 -14.27 -10.87 11.01
N TRP A 105 -15.01 -10.83 9.90
CA TRP A 105 -14.74 -10.00 8.73
C TRP A 105 -15.94 -9.10 8.42
N PHE A 106 -15.65 -7.90 7.91
CA PHE A 106 -16.62 -6.84 7.72
C PHE A 106 -16.29 -6.08 6.43
N MET A 107 -17.34 -5.59 5.75
CA MET A 107 -17.25 -4.77 4.55
C MET A 107 -18.32 -3.67 4.55
N PRO A 108 -18.00 -2.44 4.12
CA PRO A 108 -18.99 -1.43 3.74
C PRO A 108 -19.49 -1.66 2.30
N ASP A 109 -20.54 -0.93 1.91
CA ASP A 109 -20.82 -0.70 0.48
C ASP A 109 -20.19 0.65 0.08
N VAL A 110 -19.54 0.67 -1.08
CA VAL A 110 -18.80 1.84 -1.59
C VAL A 110 -19.34 2.20 -2.97
N THR A 111 -19.65 3.47 -3.19
CA THR A 111 -20.22 3.99 -4.43
C THR A 111 -19.21 4.87 -5.17
N PHE A 112 -18.97 4.56 -6.44
CA PHE A 112 -18.13 5.32 -7.34
C PHE A 112 -18.66 6.75 -7.52
N VAL A 113 -17.77 7.74 -7.38
CA VAL A 113 -18.10 9.16 -7.52
C VAL A 113 -17.50 9.73 -8.81
N ALA A 114 -16.20 9.53 -9.04
CA ALA A 114 -15.50 10.08 -10.21
C ALA A 114 -14.23 9.31 -10.55
N ARG A 115 -13.88 9.27 -11.84
CA ARG A 115 -12.57 8.81 -12.31
C ARG A 115 -11.52 9.89 -12.04
N ALA A 116 -10.29 9.49 -11.71
CA ALA A 116 -9.17 10.43 -11.69
C ALA A 116 -8.81 10.81 -13.13
N LYS A 117 -8.89 12.10 -13.46
CA LYS A 117 -8.55 12.63 -14.80
C LYS A 117 -7.11 12.31 -15.19
N HIS A 118 -6.20 12.30 -14.21
CA HIS A 118 -4.86 11.75 -14.30
C HIS A 118 -4.66 10.70 -13.20
N LEU A 119 -4.27 9.48 -13.56
CA LEU A 119 -3.88 8.43 -12.61
C LEU A 119 -2.67 8.92 -11.80
N VAL A 120 -2.83 9.13 -10.48
CA VAL A 120 -1.73 9.61 -9.63
C VAL A 120 -0.79 8.44 -9.30
N PRO A 121 0.43 8.35 -9.86
CA PRO A 121 1.23 7.12 -9.78
C PRO A 121 1.92 6.99 -8.42
N LEU A 122 2.02 5.77 -7.88
CA LEU A 122 2.81 5.50 -6.67
C LEU A 122 4.28 5.92 -6.84
N ALA A 123 4.82 5.86 -8.07
CA ALA A 123 6.17 6.29 -8.38
C ALA A 123 6.38 7.79 -8.11
N LEU A 124 5.41 8.64 -8.48
CA LEU A 124 5.41 10.08 -8.19
C LEU A 124 5.41 10.32 -6.68
N LEU A 125 4.46 9.72 -5.96
CA LEU A 125 4.31 9.90 -4.51
C LEU A 125 5.57 9.44 -3.75
N ARG A 126 6.22 8.35 -4.21
CA ARG A 126 7.50 7.89 -3.65
C ARG A 126 8.68 8.79 -4.02
N ASN A 127 8.70 9.38 -5.22
CA ASN A 127 9.72 10.34 -5.63
C ASN A 127 9.66 11.56 -4.69
N ILE A 128 8.50 12.21 -4.58
CA ILE A 128 8.25 13.38 -3.71
C ILE A 128 8.60 13.08 -2.25
N ALA A 129 8.14 11.94 -1.71
CA ALA A 129 8.44 11.56 -0.34
C ALA A 129 9.95 11.35 -0.07
N SER A 130 10.71 10.96 -1.10
CA SER A 130 12.16 10.67 -0.99
C SER A 130 13.04 11.88 -1.31
N SER A 131 12.60 12.77 -2.20
CA SER A 131 13.30 14.02 -2.55
C SER A 131 13.04 15.11 -1.52
N GLY A 132 11.82 15.19 -0.99
CA GLY A 132 11.34 16.37 -0.27
C GLY A 132 11.07 17.57 -1.18
N ASP A 133 11.00 17.35 -2.49
CA ASP A 133 11.01 18.38 -3.54
C ASP A 133 9.90 18.05 -4.57
N ALA A 134 8.92 18.95 -4.66
CA ALA A 134 7.77 18.85 -5.56
C ALA A 134 8.04 19.47 -6.93
N ASP A 135 8.86 20.52 -6.98
CA ASP A 135 9.30 21.20 -8.20
C ASP A 135 10.10 20.23 -9.09
N ALA A 136 11.04 19.47 -8.50
CA ALA A 136 11.80 18.43 -9.18
C ALA A 136 10.93 17.25 -9.68
N ALA A 137 9.69 17.13 -9.20
CA ALA A 137 8.70 16.16 -9.66
C ALA A 137 7.70 16.75 -10.68
N GLY A 138 7.81 18.04 -11.02
CA GLY A 138 6.91 18.75 -11.94
C GLY A 138 5.57 19.17 -11.33
N VAL A 139 5.42 19.15 -10.00
CA VAL A 139 4.16 19.46 -9.29
C VAL A 139 4.33 20.55 -8.23
N PRO A 140 4.95 21.71 -8.53
CA PRO A 140 5.23 22.77 -7.55
C PRO A 140 3.97 23.29 -6.83
N TYR A 141 2.80 23.15 -7.46
CA TYR A 141 1.51 23.59 -6.93
C TYR A 141 1.05 22.86 -5.65
N ILE A 142 1.70 21.74 -5.24
CA ILE A 142 1.38 21.08 -3.96
C ILE A 142 2.12 21.72 -2.76
N GLY A 143 3.18 22.50 -3.02
CA GLY A 143 3.99 23.16 -2.00
C GLY A 143 4.64 22.22 -0.97
N LEU A 144 5.28 22.81 0.04
CA LEU A 144 5.91 22.06 1.14
C LEU A 144 4.89 21.29 1.98
N GLU A 145 3.68 21.84 2.16
CA GLU A 145 2.56 21.18 2.85
C GLU A 145 2.20 19.85 2.17
N GLY A 146 2.07 19.85 0.84
CA GLY A 146 1.80 18.63 0.07
C GLY A 146 2.94 17.61 0.09
N VAL A 147 4.20 18.07 0.14
CA VAL A 147 5.36 17.18 0.35
C VAL A 147 5.26 16.45 1.68
N GLU A 148 5.01 17.16 2.78
CA GLU A 148 4.89 16.53 4.12
C GLU A 148 3.63 15.66 4.25
N ALA A 149 2.50 16.09 3.68
CA ALA A 149 1.26 15.31 3.63
C ALA A 149 1.44 13.99 2.85
N ILE A 150 2.27 13.96 1.81
CA ILE A 150 2.63 12.73 1.08
C ILE A 150 3.60 11.86 1.89
N LYS A 151 4.62 12.43 2.54
CA LYS A 151 5.57 11.69 3.40
C LYS A 151 4.85 10.97 4.54
N GLY A 152 3.89 11.63 5.19
CA GLY A 152 3.12 11.06 6.30
C GLY A 152 2.14 9.96 5.89
N MET A 153 1.73 9.92 4.62
CA MET A 153 0.65 9.04 4.16
C MET A 153 0.95 7.55 4.39
N ALA A 154 -0.05 6.82 4.91
CA ALA A 154 0.00 5.38 5.12
C ALA A 154 0.28 4.56 3.83
N LEU A 155 0.09 5.15 2.64
CA LEU A 155 0.44 4.52 1.37
C LEU A 155 1.96 4.42 1.18
N ILE A 156 2.70 5.43 1.64
CA ILE A 156 4.15 5.51 1.61
C ILE A 156 4.74 4.69 2.76
N THR A 157 4.30 4.95 3.99
CA THR A 157 4.87 4.38 5.23
C THR A 157 4.39 2.95 5.52
N ARG A 158 3.19 2.55 5.05
CA ARG A 158 2.52 1.28 5.40
C ARG A 158 1.96 0.56 4.17
N GLY A 159 2.76 0.49 3.09
CA GLY A 159 2.32 0.05 1.75
C GLY A 159 1.57 -1.30 1.66
N ARG A 160 1.76 -2.22 2.60
CA ARG A 160 1.06 -3.53 2.66
C ARG A 160 -0.37 -3.48 3.23
N LEU A 161 -0.77 -2.39 3.88
CA LEU A 161 -2.12 -2.23 4.43
C LEU A 161 -3.10 -1.82 3.31
N SER A 162 -4.22 -2.53 3.13
CA SER A 162 -5.15 -2.36 2.00
C SER A 162 -6.27 -1.33 2.22
N VAL A 163 -6.57 -1.02 3.47
CA VAL A 163 -7.54 0.01 3.89
C VAL A 163 -6.78 0.96 4.78
N GLN A 164 -6.82 2.26 4.50
CA GLN A 164 -5.98 3.24 5.17
C GLN A 164 -6.78 4.51 5.49
N ARG A 165 -6.48 5.16 6.62
CA ARG A 165 -6.89 6.54 6.87
C ARG A 165 -6.10 7.48 5.96
N VAL A 166 -6.74 8.58 5.57
CA VAL A 166 -6.14 9.67 4.81
C VAL A 166 -6.48 10.95 5.55
N GLU A 167 -5.48 11.79 5.80
CA GLU A 167 -5.69 13.10 6.43
C GLU A 167 -6.28 14.09 5.41
N GLU A 168 -6.99 15.12 5.87
CA GLU A 168 -7.71 16.05 5.00
C GLU A 168 -6.78 16.75 3.99
N ASP A 169 -5.61 17.21 4.43
CA ASP A 169 -4.64 17.85 3.54
C ASP A 169 -4.12 16.85 2.50
N THR A 170 -3.78 15.62 2.89
CA THR A 170 -3.41 14.55 1.95
C THR A 170 -4.52 14.30 0.92
N TRP A 171 -5.79 14.26 1.33
CA TRP A 171 -6.93 14.12 0.42
C TRP A 171 -7.01 15.27 -0.60
N ARG A 172 -6.88 16.53 -0.13
CA ARG A 172 -6.91 17.72 -0.99
C ARG A 172 -5.76 17.68 -2.02
N ILE A 173 -4.55 17.30 -1.59
CA ILE A 173 -3.39 17.15 -2.47
C ILE A 173 -3.59 16.01 -3.48
N MET A 174 -4.18 14.87 -3.09
CA MET A 174 -4.48 13.78 -4.03
C MET A 174 -5.53 14.19 -5.08
N ARG A 175 -6.53 15.00 -4.70
CA ARG A 175 -7.49 15.59 -5.66
C ARG A 175 -6.81 16.54 -6.62
N ASP A 176 -5.95 17.42 -6.12
CA ASP A 176 -5.21 18.39 -6.94
C ASP A 176 -4.30 17.70 -7.95
N LEU A 177 -3.53 16.68 -7.52
CA LEU A 177 -2.70 15.87 -8.41
C LEU A 177 -3.55 15.17 -9.49
N ALA A 178 -4.67 14.56 -9.10
CA ALA A 178 -5.55 13.84 -10.02
C ALA A 178 -6.23 14.74 -11.06
N GLU A 179 -6.48 16.01 -10.75
CA GLU A 179 -7.12 16.97 -11.64
C GLU A 179 -6.12 17.75 -12.52
N LYS A 180 -4.97 18.15 -11.94
CA LYS A 180 -3.99 19.02 -12.59
C LYS A 180 -2.93 18.27 -13.39
N GLY A 181 -2.55 17.06 -12.96
CA GLY A 181 -1.48 16.29 -13.62
C GLY A 181 -0.13 17.04 -13.62
N GLY A 182 0.58 16.98 -14.75
CA GLY A 182 1.74 17.85 -15.02
C GLY A 182 3.12 17.36 -14.52
N TRP A 183 3.19 16.22 -13.83
CA TRP A 183 4.46 15.63 -13.40
C TRP A 183 5.34 15.16 -14.57
N ASP A 184 6.66 15.14 -14.36
CA ASP A 184 7.61 14.56 -15.30
C ASP A 184 7.65 13.02 -15.17
N GLU A 185 7.05 12.32 -16.14
CA GLU A 185 7.05 10.86 -16.21
C GLU A 185 8.46 10.24 -16.27
N GLN A 186 9.45 10.94 -16.83
CA GLN A 186 10.84 10.49 -16.90
C GLN A 186 11.56 10.65 -15.55
N ALA A 187 11.23 11.69 -14.79
CA ALA A 187 11.77 11.91 -13.45
C ALA A 187 11.26 10.87 -12.43
N ILE A 188 9.97 10.51 -12.49
CA ILE A 188 9.39 9.51 -11.57
C ILE A 188 9.81 8.06 -11.88
N GLY A 189 10.17 7.77 -13.13
CA GLY A 189 10.57 6.42 -13.57
C GLY A 189 12.01 6.02 -13.22
N LYS A 190 12.92 6.99 -12.98
CA LYS A 190 14.32 6.70 -12.66
C LYS A 190 14.48 6.21 -11.21
N LYS A 191 14.55 4.89 -11.03
CA LYS A 191 15.13 4.29 -9.81
C LYS A 191 16.56 4.82 -9.63
N LYS A 192 16.79 5.74 -8.68
CA LYS A 192 18.13 5.95 -8.13
C LYS A 192 18.61 4.62 -7.56
N ALA A 193 19.66 4.05 -8.14
CA ALA A 193 20.32 2.89 -7.57
C ALA A 193 20.79 3.25 -6.13
N PRO A 194 20.69 2.32 -5.16
CA PRO A 194 21.21 2.60 -3.83
C PRO A 194 22.70 2.90 -3.95
N ALA A 195 23.13 4.02 -3.37
CA ALA A 195 24.54 4.40 -3.36
C ALA A 195 25.35 3.27 -2.71
N LYS A 196 26.23 2.63 -3.49
CA LYS A 196 27.19 1.67 -2.93
C LYS A 196 28.05 2.42 -1.91
N ARG A 197 27.85 2.15 -0.62
CA ARG A 197 28.87 2.47 0.38
C ARG A 197 30.13 1.72 -0.03
N ALA A 198 31.17 2.45 -0.40
CA ALA A 198 32.49 1.87 -0.61
C ALA A 198 32.97 1.32 0.74
N ALA A 199 33.17 0.00 0.81
CA ALA A 199 33.86 -0.60 1.92
C ALA A 199 35.36 -0.43 1.69
N GLU A 200 35.99 0.47 2.45
CA GLU A 200 37.45 0.62 2.45
C GLU A 200 38.08 -0.64 3.06
N SER A 201 38.70 -1.46 2.21
CA SER A 201 39.47 -2.62 2.65
C SER A 201 40.84 -2.19 3.15
N VAL A 202 40.96 -1.89 4.44
CA VAL A 202 42.26 -1.67 5.09
C VAL A 202 43.02 -3.00 5.13
N ARG A 203 43.93 -3.20 4.17
CA ARG A 203 44.77 -4.40 4.07
C ARG A 203 46.05 -4.22 4.89
N GLY A 204 45.93 -4.38 6.20
CA GLY A 204 47.09 -4.37 7.11
C GLY A 204 48.01 -5.57 6.87
N ALA A 205 49.27 -5.31 6.56
CA ALA A 205 50.30 -6.33 6.41
C ALA A 205 51.14 -6.45 7.69
N ALA A 206 51.30 -7.68 8.20
CA ALA A 206 52.34 -8.03 9.17
C ALA A 206 52.79 -9.47 8.90
N LYS A 207 54.10 -9.69 8.81
CA LYS A 207 54.72 -10.99 8.56
C LYS A 207 55.08 -11.71 9.86
N ASP A 208 55.10 -13.03 9.76
CA ASP A 208 55.96 -14.02 10.46
C ASP A 208 56.84 -13.53 11.63
N SER A 209 56.65 -14.14 12.79
CA SER A 209 57.76 -14.55 13.66
C SER A 209 57.37 -15.80 14.46
N ALA A 210 58.37 -16.61 14.82
CA ALA A 210 58.19 -18.02 15.16
C ALA A 210 58.24 -18.33 16.67
N ALA A 211 57.97 -19.62 16.96
CA ALA A 211 58.63 -20.47 17.97
C ALA A 211 57.90 -20.81 19.29
N GLY A 212 58.00 -22.11 19.62
CA GLY A 212 57.80 -22.73 20.94
C GLY A 212 56.36 -23.11 21.33
N SER A 213 56.08 -24.17 22.08
CA SER A 213 56.85 -25.32 22.58
C SER A 213 55.93 -26.16 23.48
N ALA A 214 56.06 -27.49 23.44
CA ALA A 214 55.80 -28.45 24.52
C ALA A 214 54.36 -28.73 25.11
N THR A 215 53.83 -29.89 24.71
CA THR A 215 53.64 -31.11 25.57
C THR A 215 52.72 -31.12 26.81
N LYS A 216 51.61 -31.89 26.73
CA LYS A 216 51.27 -33.09 27.57
C LYS A 216 49.94 -33.73 27.07
N ARG A 217 49.87 -35.05 26.79
CA ARG A 217 49.44 -36.16 27.70
C ARG A 217 48.14 -35.82 28.49
N ARG A 218 47.04 -36.58 28.53
CA ARG A 218 46.69 -38.03 28.35
C ARG A 218 45.16 -38.08 27.99
N ARG A 219 44.41 -39.20 27.81
CA ARG A 219 44.56 -40.66 28.04
C ARG A 219 43.70 -41.46 27.02
N ARG A 220 43.61 -42.79 27.22
CA ARG A 220 42.62 -43.78 26.71
C ARG A 220 41.23 -43.49 27.33
N GLY A 221 40.05 -43.77 26.76
CA GLY A 221 39.61 -44.92 25.94
C GLY A 221 39.27 -46.16 26.82
N PRO A 222 38.52 -47.17 26.37
CA PRO A 222 37.52 -47.26 25.29
C PRO A 222 36.16 -47.85 25.77
N GLY A 223 35.22 -48.09 24.85
CA GLY A 223 33.95 -48.78 25.08
C GLY A 223 33.12 -48.79 23.81
#